data_AF-A0AAD9RF28-F1
#
_entry.id   AF-A0AAD9RF28-F1
#
_cell.length_a   1.000
_cell.length_b   1.000
_cell.length_c   1.000
_cell.angle_alpha   90.00
_cell.angle_beta   90.00
_cell.angle_gamma   90.00
#
_symmetry.space_group_name_H-M   'P 1'
#
loop_
_entity.id
_entity.type
_entity.pdbx_description
1 polymer ?
#
loop_
_entity_poly.entity_id
_entity_poly.type
_entity_poly.pdbx_seq_one_letter_code
_entity_poly.pdbx_strand_id
1 'polypeptide(L)' 'MQALRSGLEPCDFSAREGWIAKAANGGKEFTDVDLSEGEWVEYCDITNQPVGIYEIEFRFERVKVQT' A
#
# COMPACT_ATOMS: atom_id res chain seq x y z
N MET A 1 -20.11 5.77 27.34
CA MET A 1 -19.49 4.43 27.29
C MET A 1 -17.98 4.63 27.36
N GLN A 2 -17.34 4.23 28.45
CA GLN A 2 -15.89 4.17 28.57
C GLN A 2 -15.45 2.71 28.40
N ALA A 3 -14.44 2.48 27.59
CA ALA A 3 -13.60 1.29 27.64
C ALA A 3 -12.16 1.76 27.45
N LEU A 4 -11.38 1.77 28.54
CA LEU A 4 -9.93 2.00 28.50
C LEU A 4 -9.22 0.69 28.16
N ARG A 5 -8.66 0.57 26.95
CA ARG A 5 -7.56 -0.38 26.62
C ARG A 5 -6.71 0.23 25.50
N SER A 6 -5.59 0.84 25.90
CA SER A 6 -4.65 1.69 25.13
C SER A 6 -5.33 2.63 24.14
N GLY A 7 -5.57 3.88 24.54
CA GLY A 7 -6.24 4.93 23.75
C GLY A 7 -5.44 5.44 22.54
N LEU A 8 -4.76 4.56 21.82
CA LEU A 8 -4.12 4.83 20.54
C LEU A 8 -4.99 4.20 19.46
N GLU A 9 -5.77 5.03 18.78
CA GLU A 9 -6.43 4.65 17.55
C GLU A 9 -5.55 5.13 16.39
N PRO A 10 -5.34 4.31 15.34
CA PRO A 10 -4.63 4.76 14.17
C PRO A 10 -5.43 5.89 13.50
N CYS A 11 -4.79 7.04 13.33
CA CYS A 11 -5.40 8.24 12.74
C CYS A 11 -4.78 8.62 11.41
N ASP A 12 -3.63 8.05 11.05
CA ASP A 12 -2.88 8.37 9.85
C ASP A 12 -2.10 7.15 9.36
N PHE A 13 -1.77 7.12 8.06
CA PHE A 13 -1.01 6.06 7.42
C PHE A 13 -0.08 6.65 6.37
N SER A 14 1.15 6.13 6.35
CA SER A 14 2.17 6.48 5.37
C SER A 14 2.71 5.18 4.78
N ALA A 15 2.58 5.02 3.46
CA ALA A 15 2.89 3.78 2.76
C ALA A 15 4.39 3.45 2.80
N ARG A 16 5.25 4.47 2.62
CA ARG A 16 6.72 4.36 2.70
C ARG A 16 7.31 3.29 1.77
N GLU A 17 8.50 2.81 2.09
CA GLU A 17 9.28 1.80 1.37
C GLU A 17 9.02 0.36 1.83
N GLY A 18 9.55 -0.60 1.06
CA GLY A 18 9.55 -2.02 1.39
C GLY A 18 8.39 -2.82 0.78
N TRP A 19 7.62 -2.23 -0.12
CA TRP A 19 6.55 -2.94 -0.83
C TRP A 19 7.12 -3.86 -1.91
N ILE A 20 6.36 -4.92 -2.21
CA ILE A 20 6.59 -5.77 -3.37
C ILE A 20 5.44 -5.53 -4.34
N ALA A 21 5.77 -5.08 -5.55
CA ALA A 21 4.81 -4.91 -6.63
C ALA A 21 5.09 -5.92 -7.74
N LYS A 22 4.05 -6.55 -8.28
CA LYS A 22 4.16 -7.45 -9.42
C LYS A 22 3.46 -6.86 -10.62
N ALA A 23 4.19 -6.66 -11.71
CA ALA A 23 3.60 -6.21 -12.96
C ALA A 23 2.57 -7.24 -13.46
N ALA A 24 1.46 -6.74 -14.00
CA ALA A 24 0.40 -7.55 -14.58
C ALA A 24 0.93 -8.41 -15.76
N ASN A 25 0.11 -9.36 -16.23
CA ASN A 25 0.40 -10.19 -17.39
C ASN A 25 1.70 -11.00 -17.28
N GLY A 26 2.07 -11.40 -16.06
CA GLY A 26 3.28 -12.19 -15.81
C GLY A 26 4.58 -11.38 -15.91
N GLY A 27 4.50 -10.06 -15.77
CA GLY A 27 5.66 -9.19 -15.77
C GLY A 27 6.56 -9.32 -14.53
N LYS A 28 7.56 -8.45 -14.48
CA LYS A 28 8.59 -8.41 -13.44
C LYS A 28 7.99 -8.18 -12.05
N GLU A 29 8.65 -8.75 -11.05
CA GLU A 29 8.47 -8.43 -9.64
C GLU A 29 9.49 -7.35 -9.24
N PHE A 30 9.01 -6.31 -8.57
CA PHE A 30 9.79 -5.20 -8.05
C PHE A 30 9.80 -5.30 -6.52
N THR A 31 10.99 -5.42 -5.95
CA THR A 31 11.20 -5.38 -4.50
C THR A 31 11.55 -3.97 -4.07
N ASP A 32 11.32 -3.67 -2.79
CA ASP A 32 11.68 -2.38 -2.18
C ASP A 32 11.01 -1.17 -2.85
N VAL A 33 9.77 -1.34 -3.30
CA VAL A 33 8.97 -0.24 -3.87
C VAL A 33 8.70 0.80 -2.78
N ASP A 34 9.06 2.05 -3.09
CA ASP A 34 8.85 3.22 -2.23
C ASP A 34 7.66 4.04 -2.70
N LEU A 35 6.68 4.19 -1.81
CA LEU A 35 5.43 4.91 -2.00
C LEU A 35 5.34 6.13 -1.07
N SER A 36 6.47 6.61 -0.54
CA SER A 36 6.55 7.78 0.34
C SER A 36 5.97 9.05 -0.30
N GLU A 37 6.07 9.19 -1.62
CA GLU A 37 5.57 10.33 -2.40
C GLU A 37 4.10 10.15 -2.86
N GLY A 38 3.45 9.05 -2.50
CA GLY A 38 2.08 8.74 -2.92
C GLY A 38 1.94 8.21 -4.35
N GLU A 39 3.05 8.11 -5.08
CA GLU A 39 3.15 7.49 -6.38
C GLU A 39 4.48 6.74 -6.56
N TRP A 40 4.50 5.81 -7.49
CA TRP A 40 5.69 5.10 -7.93
C TRP A 40 5.53 4.71 -9.39
N VAL A 41 6.58 4.89 -10.18
CA VAL A 41 6.59 4.60 -11.62
C VAL A 41 7.89 3.91 -11.98
N GLU A 42 7.81 2.85 -12.77
CA GLU A 42 8.97 2.11 -13.25
C GLU A 42 8.69 1.51 -14.63
N TYR A 43 9.74 1.07 -15.32
CA TYR A 43 9.61 0.35 -16.58
C TYR A 43 9.78 -1.16 -16.39
N CYS A 44 8.79 -1.92 -16.84
CA CYS A 44 8.87 -3.39 -16.85
C CYS A 44 9.53 -3.86 -18.15
N ASP A 45 10.77 -4.36 -18.04
CA ASP A 45 11.57 -4.92 -19.13
C ASP A 45 11.01 -6.21 -19.71
N ILE A 46 10.28 -7.01 -18.92
CA ILE A 46 9.63 -8.24 -19.39
C ILE A 46 8.44 -7.94 -20.32
N THR A 47 7.61 -6.95 -19.96
CA THR A 47 6.42 -6.60 -20.75
C THR A 47 6.67 -5.45 -21.73
N ASN A 48 7.83 -4.79 -21.64
CA ASN A 48 8.19 -3.58 -22.39
C ASN A 48 7.17 -2.44 -22.23
N GLN A 49 6.69 -2.22 -21.02
CA GLN A 49 5.66 -1.23 -20.70
C GLN A 49 5.99 -0.46 -19.41
N PRO A 50 5.60 0.83 -19.32
CA PRO A 50 5.59 1.54 -18.05
C PRO A 50 4.55 0.91 -17.11
N VAL A 51 4.90 0.82 -15.84
CA VAL A 51 4.03 0.40 -14.75
C VAL A 51 4.06 1.46 -13.65
N GLY A 52 2.99 1.57 -12.89
CA GLY A 52 2.96 2.53 -11.80
C GLY A 52 1.80 2.33 -10.84
N ILE A 53 1.97 2.90 -9.66
CA ILE A 53 0.97 3.02 -8.60
C ILE A 53 0.81 4.52 -8.36
N TYR A 54 -0.42 5.01 -8.35
CA TYR A 54 -0.73 6.43 -8.22
C TYR A 54 -1.87 6.62 -7.22
N GLU A 55 -2.02 7.84 -6.71
CA GLU A 55 -3.19 8.28 -5.94
C GLU A 55 -3.52 7.33 -4.77
N ILE A 56 -2.51 6.98 -3.96
CA ILE A 56 -2.71 6.09 -2.82
C ILE A 56 -3.54 6.78 -1.76
N GLU A 57 -4.74 6.23 -1.52
CA GLU A 57 -5.63 6.64 -0.43
C GLU A 57 -5.74 5.53 0.61
N PHE A 58 -6.02 5.92 1.86
CA PHE A 58 -6.24 4.97 2.95
C PHE A 58 -7.46 5.35 3.78
N ARG A 59 -8.09 4.35 4.39
CA ARG A 59 -9.15 4.51 5.39
C ARG A 59 -9.06 3.40 6.42
N PHE A 60 -9.14 3.76 7.70
CA PHE A 60 -9.33 2.78 8.77
C PHE A 60 -10.81 2.44 8.92
N GLU A 61 -11.14 1.15 8.89
CA GLU A 61 -12.50 0.65 9.12
C GLU A 61 -12.56 -0.26 10.34
N ARG A 62 -13.54 -0.03 11.21
CA ARG A 62 -13.80 -0.89 12.37
C ARG A 62 -14.58 -2.12 11.93
N VAL A 63 -13.92 -3.27 11.86
CA VAL A 63 -14.57 -4.55 11.59
C VAL A 63 -15.22 -5.08 12.86
N LYS A 64 -16.52 -5.38 12.81
CA LYS A 64 -17.21 -6.12 13.88
C LYS A 64 -16.91 -7.60 13.69
N VAL A 65 -16.22 -8.22 14.64
CA VAL A 65 -16.06 -9.67 14.66
C VAL A 65 -17.44 -10.27 14.95
N GLN A 66 -18.04 -10.95 13.96
CA GLN A 66 -19.22 -11.78 14.21
C GLN A 66 -18.74 -13.06 14.89
N THR A 67 -19.19 -13.27 16.13
CA THR A 67 -19.00 -14.50 16.91
C THR A 67 -20.25 -15.36 16.80
#